data_AF-A0A2A4L3E4-F1
#
_entry.id   AF-A0A2A4L3E4-F1
#
_cell.length_a   1.000
_cell.length_b   1.000
_cell.length_c   1.000
_cell.angle_alpha   90.00
_cell.angle_beta   90.00
_cell.angle_gamma   90.00
#
_symmetry.space_group_name_H-M   'P 1'
#
loop_
_entity.id
_entity.type
_entity.pdbx_description
1 polymer ?
#
loop_
_entity_poly.entity_id
_entity_poly.type
_entity_poly.pdbx_seq_one_letter_code
_entity_poly.pdbx_strand_id
1 'polypeptide(L)'
;MKLKILILVLWLMPLFGDYNASKITKEDLENLAKMDASIYEKSTARQRLSVDQIVNLIWVNRAIKIEPLLERFNLSVSGFAGEKSKISYYESPDKYEKLRPYAYIGLQAEFKIIDAKEARMKKDEIRKQRHEIAKFVRNFFAKKIEISHLNNEILILQEKENRLKIRVNEAVANFDERLKNLETLHTKTAKLDLAELELSELKFNLLDFVKDDFKPNLERLLK
;
A
#
# COMPACT_ATOMS: atom_id res chain seq x y z
N MET A 1 26.82 50.37 -20.23
CA MET A 1 26.25 49.10 -19.70
C MET A 1 26.46 47.88 -20.62
N LYS A 2 26.45 48.01 -21.95
CA LYS A 2 26.59 46.86 -22.87
C LYS A 2 27.95 46.13 -22.79
N LEU A 3 29.05 46.85 -22.53
CA LEU A 3 30.40 46.25 -22.45
C LEU A 3 30.61 45.35 -21.22
N LYS A 4 30.00 45.69 -20.07
CA LYS A 4 30.11 44.91 -18.82
C LYS A 4 29.36 43.57 -18.91
N ILE A 5 28.24 43.53 -19.64
CA ILE A 5 27.48 42.30 -19.88
C ILE A 5 28.26 41.39 -20.84
N LEU A 6 28.91 41.95 -21.87
CA LEU A 6 29.72 41.17 -22.81
C LEU A 6 30.91 40.49 -22.13
N ILE A 7 31.60 41.18 -21.22
CA ILE A 7 32.73 40.62 -20.45
C ILE A 7 32.27 39.53 -19.49
N LEU A 8 31.08 39.69 -18.87
CA LEU A 8 30.50 38.67 -17.99
C LEU A 8 30.12 37.40 -18.77
N VAL A 9 29.57 37.55 -19.97
CA VAL A 9 29.23 36.42 -20.87
C VAL A 9 30.50 35.72 -21.36
N LEU A 10 31.56 36.46 -21.70
CA LEU A 10 32.86 35.88 -22.08
C LEU A 10 33.58 35.18 -20.92
N TRP A 11 33.38 35.63 -19.67
CA TRP A 11 33.89 34.95 -18.46
C TRP A 11 33.07 33.72 -18.05
N LEU A 12 31.79 33.65 -18.45
CA LEU A 12 30.94 32.47 -18.26
C LEU A 12 31.17 31.40 -19.34
N MET A 13 31.66 31.77 -20.52
CA MET A 13 31.95 30.82 -21.60
C MET A 13 32.96 29.70 -21.24
N PRO A 14 34.06 29.92 -20.49
CA PRO A 14 34.95 28.83 -20.07
C PRO A 14 34.34 27.92 -18.98
N LEU A 15 33.30 28.37 -18.27
CA LEU A 15 32.59 27.52 -17.29
C LEU A 15 31.65 26.50 -17.97
N PHE A 16 31.24 26.78 -19.21
CA PHE A 16 30.43 25.85 -20.03
C PHE A 16 31.23 25.20 -21.18
N GLY A 17 32.44 25.68 -21.44
CA GLY A 17 33.27 25.27 -22.59
C GLY A 17 33.97 23.92 -22.45
N ASP A 18 33.77 23.19 -21.36
CA ASP A 18 34.54 21.97 -21.09
C ASP A 18 33.72 20.80 -20.52
N TYR A 19 32.39 20.82 -20.67
CA TYR A 19 31.59 19.62 -20.44
C TYR A 19 31.71 18.68 -21.65
N ASN A 20 32.82 17.94 -21.70
CA ASN A 20 32.97 16.84 -22.61
C ASN A 20 32.60 15.55 -21.87
N ALA A 21 31.44 14.95 -22.20
CA ALA A 21 30.98 13.70 -21.59
C ALA A 21 31.97 12.53 -21.78
N SER A 22 32.97 12.70 -22.66
CA SER A 22 34.09 11.77 -22.82
C SER A 22 35.27 12.00 -21.87
N LYS A 23 35.47 13.19 -21.28
CA LYS A 23 36.59 13.45 -20.35
C LYS A 23 36.37 12.70 -19.02
N ILE A 24 37.41 12.02 -18.54
CA ILE A 24 37.42 11.35 -17.23
C ILE A 24 37.55 12.44 -16.16
N THR A 25 36.63 12.44 -15.19
CA THR A 25 36.65 13.38 -14.06
C THR A 25 37.34 12.74 -12.85
N LYS A 26 37.68 13.55 -11.84
CA LYS A 26 38.17 13.04 -10.55
C LYS A 26 37.13 12.15 -9.85
N GLU A 27 35.86 12.50 -9.99
CA GLU A 27 34.73 11.74 -9.45
C GLU A 27 34.61 10.34 -10.10
N ASP A 28 34.84 10.22 -11.41
CA ASP A 28 34.88 8.93 -12.11
C ASP A 28 35.94 7.98 -11.51
N LEU A 29 37.11 8.53 -11.14
CA LEU A 29 38.22 7.77 -10.54
C LEU A 29 37.93 7.37 -9.08
N GLU A 30 37.32 8.27 -8.30
CA GLU A 30 36.89 7.96 -6.93
C GLU A 30 35.79 6.89 -6.90
N ASN A 31 34.85 6.95 -7.85
CA ASN A 31 33.81 5.93 -8.02
C ASN A 31 34.40 4.58 -8.41
N LEU A 32 35.42 4.55 -9.29
CA LEU A 32 36.12 3.33 -9.65
C LEU A 32 36.79 2.66 -8.44
N ALA A 33 37.41 3.46 -7.55
CA ALA A 33 38.12 2.94 -6.38
C ALA A 33 37.20 2.27 -5.35
N LYS A 34 35.90 2.59 -5.33
CA LYS A 34 34.90 2.04 -4.40
C LYS A 34 33.92 1.06 -5.08
N MET A 35 34.11 0.78 -6.36
CA MET A 35 33.15 0.08 -7.21
C MET A 35 32.79 -1.32 -6.68
N ASP A 36 33.77 -2.14 -6.32
CA ASP A 36 33.52 -3.53 -5.89
C ASP A 36 32.65 -3.61 -4.62
N ALA A 37 32.94 -2.75 -3.63
CA ALA A 37 32.16 -2.69 -2.39
C ALA A 37 30.73 -2.18 -2.65
N SER A 38 30.61 -1.15 -3.49
CA SER A 38 29.32 -0.55 -3.86
C SER A 38 28.42 -1.53 -4.63
N ILE A 39 28.97 -2.28 -5.58
CA ILE A 39 28.23 -3.32 -6.33
C ILE A 39 27.75 -4.41 -5.38
N TYR A 40 28.61 -4.86 -4.47
CA TYR A 40 28.26 -5.92 -3.52
C TYR A 40 27.07 -5.51 -2.64
N GLU A 41 27.09 -4.30 -2.08
CA GLU A 41 25.98 -3.78 -1.26
C GLU A 41 24.68 -3.68 -2.06
N LYS A 42 24.72 -3.12 -3.28
CA LYS A 42 23.55 -2.98 -4.15
C LYS A 42 22.97 -4.32 -4.60
N SER A 43 23.82 -5.34 -4.78
CA SER A 43 23.41 -6.68 -5.17
C SER A 43 22.73 -7.48 -4.04
N THR A 44 23.05 -7.16 -2.79
CA THR A 44 22.58 -7.91 -1.61
C THR A 44 21.43 -7.22 -0.85
N ALA A 45 21.14 -5.96 -1.16
CA ALA A 45 20.04 -5.21 -0.55
C ALA A 45 18.69 -5.92 -0.72
N ARG A 46 18.06 -6.28 0.40
CA ARG A 46 16.71 -6.87 0.44
C ARG A 46 15.76 -5.96 1.20
N GLN A 47 14.60 -5.71 0.62
CA GLN A 47 13.53 -4.95 1.27
C GLN A 47 12.57 -5.91 2.00
N ARG A 48 12.28 -5.65 3.28
CA ARG A 48 11.23 -6.35 4.05
C ARG A 48 10.00 -5.46 4.14
N LEU A 49 8.80 -6.03 3.98
CA LEU A 49 7.55 -5.28 3.91
C LEU A 49 6.50 -5.88 4.85
N SER A 50 5.76 -5.03 5.59
CA SER A 50 4.67 -5.41 6.49
C SER A 50 3.30 -5.25 5.83
N VAL A 51 2.89 -6.27 5.07
CA VAL A 51 1.65 -6.26 4.27
C VAL A 51 0.38 -6.27 5.15
N ASP A 52 0.39 -7.00 6.26
CA ASP A 52 -0.82 -7.29 7.05
C ASP A 52 -1.42 -6.04 7.73
N GLN A 53 -0.58 -5.09 8.14
CA GLN A 53 -1.03 -3.86 8.79
C GLN A 53 -1.87 -3.00 7.85
N ILE A 54 -1.46 -2.90 6.58
CA ILE A 54 -2.15 -2.11 5.56
C ILE A 54 -3.46 -2.77 5.14
N VAL A 55 -3.46 -4.09 4.94
CA VAL A 55 -4.68 -4.84 4.63
C VAL A 55 -5.74 -4.65 5.72
N ASN A 56 -5.34 -4.73 6.99
CA ASN A 56 -6.26 -4.55 8.11
C ASN A 56 -6.78 -3.11 8.20
N LEU A 57 -5.94 -2.09 7.97
CA LEU A 57 -6.37 -0.70 7.99
C LEU A 57 -7.39 -0.39 6.88
N ILE A 58 -7.14 -0.88 5.66
CA ILE A 58 -8.08 -0.73 4.53
C ILE A 58 -9.38 -1.46 4.85
N TRP A 59 -9.30 -2.67 5.39
CA TRP A 59 -10.49 -3.47 5.71
C TRP A 59 -11.42 -2.77 6.71
N VAL A 60 -10.86 -2.19 7.79
CA VAL A 60 -11.64 -1.52 8.84
C VAL A 60 -12.27 -0.21 8.34
N ASN A 61 -11.52 0.54 7.52
CA ASN A 61 -11.88 1.90 7.09
C ASN A 61 -12.37 1.99 5.64
N ARG A 62 -12.81 0.86 5.08
CA ARG A 62 -13.29 0.78 3.70
C ARG A 62 -14.44 1.74 3.41
N ALA A 63 -14.42 2.34 2.22
CA ALA A 63 -15.45 3.25 1.73
C ALA A 63 -16.81 2.54 1.60
N ILE A 64 -16.81 1.37 0.94
CA ILE A 64 -18.00 0.54 0.77
C ILE A 64 -18.01 -0.54 1.86
N LYS A 65 -18.93 -0.44 2.81
CA LYS A 65 -19.16 -1.49 3.82
C LYS A 65 -20.32 -2.37 3.36
N ILE A 66 -20.06 -3.65 3.12
CA ILE A 66 -21.13 -4.65 3.02
C ILE A 66 -21.78 -4.75 4.40
N GLU A 67 -23.03 -4.31 4.51
CA GLU A 67 -23.80 -4.41 5.73
C GLU A 67 -24.13 -5.89 6.01
N PRO A 68 -23.91 -6.38 7.24
CA PRO A 68 -24.36 -7.70 7.63
C PRO A 68 -25.87 -7.81 7.41
N LEU A 69 -26.37 -9.01 7.09
CA LEU A 69 -27.82 -9.22 7.07
C LEU A 69 -28.39 -8.87 8.44
N LEU A 70 -29.20 -7.82 8.47
CA LEU A 70 -30.04 -7.53 9.62
C LEU A 70 -31.00 -8.71 9.77
N GLU A 71 -31.14 -9.19 11.01
CA GLU A 71 -32.12 -10.22 11.35
C GLU A 71 -33.50 -9.72 10.91
N ARG A 72 -34.10 -10.34 9.88
CA ARG A 72 -35.41 -9.90 9.37
C ARG A 72 -36.53 -10.18 10.36
N PHE A 73 -36.32 -11.19 11.21
CA PHE A 73 -37.27 -11.60 12.22
C PHE A 73 -36.54 -12.37 13.32
N ASN A 74 -36.73 -11.95 14.57
CA ASN A 74 -36.35 -12.68 15.77
C ASN A 74 -37.67 -12.98 16.51
N LEU A 75 -38.23 -14.16 16.28
CA LEU A 75 -39.04 -14.77 17.33
C LEU A 75 -38.00 -15.21 18.39
N SER A 76 -38.23 -15.23 19.73
CA SER A 76 -37.37 -15.85 20.82
C SER A 76 -38.10 -16.93 21.68
N VAL A 77 -37.59 -18.16 22.06
CA VAL A 77 -38.35 -19.29 22.74
C VAL A 77 -37.93 -19.38 24.19
N SER A 78 -38.67 -18.79 25.11
CA SER A 78 -38.39 -18.94 26.54
C SER A 78 -39.62 -19.42 27.30
N GLY A 79 -39.46 -20.56 27.96
CA GLY A 79 -40.38 -21.01 29.00
C GLY A 79 -40.05 -20.25 30.28
N PHE A 80 -41.03 -19.53 30.84
CA PHE A 80 -40.86 -18.85 32.11
C PHE A 80 -41.98 -19.25 33.09
N ALA A 81 -41.59 -19.45 34.34
CA ALA A 81 -42.48 -19.68 35.47
C ALA A 81 -42.02 -18.78 36.62
N GLY A 82 -42.92 -17.99 37.17
CA GLY A 82 -42.62 -17.11 38.30
C GLY A 82 -43.88 -16.79 39.09
N GLU A 83 -43.75 -16.76 40.42
CA GLU A 83 -44.78 -16.24 41.31
C GLU A 83 -44.56 -14.72 41.48
N LYS A 84 -45.57 -13.93 41.14
CA LYS A 84 -45.63 -12.54 41.62
C LYS A 84 -46.14 -12.57 43.06
N SER A 85 -45.24 -12.56 44.04
CA SER A 85 -45.61 -12.08 45.38
C SER A 85 -45.75 -10.56 45.30
N LYS A 86 -46.99 -10.06 45.38
CA LYS A 86 -47.17 -8.65 45.75
C LYS A 86 -46.61 -8.49 47.16
N ILE A 87 -45.47 -7.84 47.30
CA ILE A 87 -45.11 -7.21 48.57
C ILE A 87 -46.09 -6.04 48.71
N SER A 88 -47.19 -6.29 49.44
CA SER A 88 -48.12 -5.27 49.89
C SER A 88 -47.50 -4.55 51.08
N TYR A 89 -47.01 -3.34 50.88
CA TYR A 89 -46.98 -2.35 51.96
C TYR A 89 -47.96 -1.26 51.59
N TYR A 90 -48.99 -1.14 52.45
CA TYR A 90 -50.06 -0.15 52.52
C TYR A 90 -51.47 -0.52 52.01
N GLU A 91 -52.34 -0.49 53.02
CA GLU A 91 -53.77 -0.75 53.18
C GLU A 91 -54.70 -0.18 52.09
N SER A 92 -55.67 -0.99 51.66
CA SER A 92 -56.99 -0.51 51.26
C SER A 92 -58.04 -1.61 51.50
N PRO A 93 -59.08 -1.34 52.31
CA PRO A 93 -60.12 -2.28 52.66
C PRO A 93 -61.32 -2.08 51.74
N ASP A 94 -61.20 -2.32 50.43
CA ASP A 94 -62.37 -2.74 49.64
C ASP A 94 -62.06 -3.04 48.17
N LYS A 95 -62.68 -4.14 47.73
CA LYS A 95 -62.80 -4.67 46.37
C LYS A 95 -61.56 -5.40 45.82
N TYR A 96 -61.74 -6.73 45.70
CA TYR A 96 -60.94 -7.72 44.95
C TYR A 96 -59.79 -8.44 45.68
N GLU A 97 -60.08 -9.32 46.65
CA GLU A 97 -59.03 -10.17 47.28
C GLU A 97 -59.39 -11.66 47.41
N LYS A 98 -59.89 -12.27 46.33
CA LYS A 98 -59.77 -13.72 46.10
C LYS A 98 -59.15 -14.02 44.73
N LEU A 99 -58.13 -13.27 44.35
CA LEU A 99 -57.25 -13.69 43.27
C LEU A 99 -56.14 -14.51 43.90
N ARG A 100 -56.33 -15.84 43.91
CA ARG A 100 -55.30 -16.82 44.29
C ARG A 100 -54.02 -16.54 43.46
N PRO A 101 -52.82 -16.82 43.98
CA PRO A 101 -51.62 -16.77 43.15
C PRO A 101 -51.83 -17.67 41.93
N TYR A 102 -51.96 -17.07 40.76
CA TYR A 102 -52.02 -17.81 39.51
C TYR A 102 -50.61 -17.83 38.94
N ALA A 103 -50.02 -19.02 38.94
CA ALA A 103 -48.81 -19.29 38.18
C ALA A 103 -49.13 -19.10 36.70
N TYR A 104 -48.36 -18.26 36.01
CA TYR A 104 -48.41 -18.15 34.57
C TYR A 104 -47.29 -19.01 33.97
N ILE A 105 -47.65 -19.89 33.05
CA ILE A 105 -46.74 -20.71 32.26
C ILE A 105 -46.85 -20.18 30.83
N GLY A 106 -45.78 -19.60 30.33
CA GLY A 106 -45.72 -19.05 28.97
C GLY A 106 -44.63 -19.71 28.16
N LEU A 107 -44.86 -19.88 26.85
CA LEU A 107 -43.85 -20.14 25.85
C LEU A 107 -43.67 -18.84 25.05
N GLN A 108 -42.53 -18.18 25.18
CA GLN A 108 -41.99 -17.32 24.12
C GLN A 108 -41.50 -18.32 23.00
N ALA A 109 -41.39 -18.04 21.68
CA ALA A 109 -40.74 -18.94 20.65
C ALA A 109 -39.58 -18.36 19.74
N GLU A 110 -38.33 -18.92 19.56
CA GLU A 110 -37.10 -18.35 18.89
C GLU A 110 -36.87 -18.82 17.47
N PHE A 111 -37.21 -17.99 16.49
CA PHE A 111 -37.00 -18.28 15.09
C PHE A 111 -36.27 -17.11 14.44
N LYS A 112 -34.99 -17.35 14.13
CA LYS A 112 -34.16 -16.48 13.31
C LYS A 112 -34.28 -16.91 11.86
N ILE A 113 -35.20 -16.29 11.12
CA ILE A 113 -35.30 -16.52 9.67
C ILE A 113 -34.29 -15.60 8.99
N ILE A 114 -33.09 -16.13 8.79
CA ILE A 114 -32.11 -15.57 7.86
C ILE A 114 -32.26 -16.38 6.57
N ASP A 115 -32.47 -15.71 5.43
CA ASP A 115 -32.40 -16.40 4.14
C ASP A 115 -30.97 -16.95 3.98
N ALA A 116 -30.82 -18.28 4.07
CA ALA A 116 -29.54 -18.96 4.03
C ALA A 116 -28.81 -18.73 2.70
N LYS A 117 -29.54 -18.46 1.61
CA LYS A 117 -28.96 -18.15 0.31
C LYS A 117 -28.35 -16.75 0.31
N GLU A 118 -29.10 -15.74 0.79
CA GLU A 118 -28.60 -14.38 0.95
C GLU A 118 -27.38 -14.31 1.89
N ALA A 119 -27.41 -15.06 2.99
CA ALA A 119 -26.28 -15.11 3.94
C ALA A 119 -25.01 -15.69 3.34
N ARG A 120 -25.13 -16.73 2.50
CA ARG A 120 -24.01 -17.29 1.75
C ARG A 120 -23.48 -16.27 0.73
N MET A 121 -24.35 -15.63 -0.05
CA MET A 121 -23.96 -14.63 -1.05
C MET A 121 -23.19 -13.46 -0.41
N LYS A 122 -23.70 -12.86 0.67
CA LYS A 122 -23.00 -11.77 1.36
C LYS A 122 -21.66 -12.22 1.96
N LYS A 123 -21.59 -13.43 2.52
CA LYS A 123 -20.33 -13.98 3.05
C LYS A 123 -19.29 -14.15 1.94
N ASP A 124 -19.72 -14.59 0.77
CA ASP A 124 -18.85 -14.74 -0.40
C ASP A 124 -18.42 -13.38 -0.96
N GLU A 125 -19.29 -12.37 -0.98
CA GLU A 125 -18.93 -10.98 -1.35
C GLU A 125 -17.89 -10.39 -0.40
N ILE A 126 -18.07 -10.55 0.92
CA ILE A 126 -17.10 -10.14 1.95
C ILE A 126 -15.75 -10.82 1.71
N ARG A 127 -15.75 -12.13 1.41
CA ARG A 127 -14.53 -12.87 1.12
C ARG A 127 -13.85 -12.35 -0.16
N LYS A 128 -14.62 -12.09 -1.22
CA LYS A 128 -14.13 -11.55 -2.49
C LYS A 128 -13.49 -10.18 -2.30
N GLN A 129 -14.18 -9.24 -1.64
CA GLN A 129 -13.62 -7.91 -1.36
C GLN A 129 -12.33 -7.98 -0.54
N ARG A 130 -12.28 -8.83 0.49
CA ARG A 130 -11.06 -9.00 1.30
C ARG A 130 -9.90 -9.56 0.47
N HIS A 131 -10.18 -10.51 -0.42
CA HIS A 131 -9.18 -11.05 -1.33
C HIS A 131 -8.70 -10.02 -2.35
N GLU A 132 -9.60 -9.21 -2.90
CA GLU A 132 -9.27 -8.11 -3.81
C GLU A 132 -8.37 -7.08 -3.14
N ILE A 133 -8.72 -6.60 -1.95
CA ILE A 133 -7.88 -5.66 -1.17
C ILE A 133 -6.48 -6.27 -0.96
N ALA A 134 -6.40 -7.52 -0.50
CA ALA A 134 -5.12 -8.18 -0.29
C ALA A 134 -4.30 -8.30 -1.59
N LYS A 135 -4.95 -8.59 -2.72
CA LYS A 135 -4.32 -8.66 -4.03
C LYS A 135 -3.76 -7.31 -4.48
N PHE A 136 -4.53 -6.23 -4.33
CA PHE A 136 -4.06 -4.87 -4.66
C PHE A 136 -2.89 -4.43 -3.80
N VAL A 137 -2.95 -4.66 -2.48
CA VAL A 137 -1.84 -4.34 -1.56
C VAL A 137 -0.59 -5.15 -1.92
N ARG A 138 -0.75 -6.45 -2.22
CA ARG A 138 0.37 -7.29 -2.67
C ARG A 138 0.98 -6.77 -3.97
N ASN A 139 0.15 -6.40 -4.95
CA ASN A 139 0.62 -5.89 -6.23
C ASN A 139 1.37 -4.57 -6.08
N PHE A 140 0.87 -3.66 -5.23
CA PHE A 140 1.57 -2.41 -4.89
C PHE A 140 2.97 -2.67 -4.33
N PHE A 141 3.08 -3.59 -3.36
CA PHE A 141 4.37 -3.94 -2.77
C PHE A 141 5.30 -4.70 -3.72
N ALA A 142 4.76 -5.58 -4.56
CA ALA A 142 5.54 -6.24 -5.61
C ALA A 142 6.13 -5.22 -6.58
N LYS A 143 5.37 -4.20 -6.98
CA LYS A 143 5.85 -3.10 -7.82
C LYS A 143 6.90 -2.23 -7.12
N LYS A 144 6.74 -1.97 -5.81
CA LYS A 144 7.76 -1.26 -5.01
C LYS A 144 9.09 -2.02 -4.98
N ILE A 145 9.04 -3.35 -4.82
CA ILE A 145 10.22 -4.23 -4.90
C ILE A 145 10.85 -4.18 -6.30
N GLU A 146 10.03 -4.28 -7.35
CA GLU A 146 10.48 -4.20 -8.74
C GLU A 146 11.23 -2.89 -9.02
N ILE A 147 10.69 -1.75 -8.59
CA ILE A 147 11.35 -0.43 -8.68
C ILE A 147 12.67 -0.42 -7.94
N SER A 148 12.71 -0.96 -6.70
CA SER A 148 13.96 -1.04 -5.94
C SER A 148 15.02 -1.88 -6.66
N HIS A 149 14.64 -2.99 -7.28
CA HIS A 149 15.55 -3.82 -8.06
C HIS A 149 16.03 -3.11 -9.33
N LEU A 150 15.14 -2.47 -10.08
CA LEU A 150 15.49 -1.69 -11.27
C LEU A 150 16.45 -0.55 -10.93
N ASN A 151 16.22 0.16 -9.83
CA ASN A 151 17.12 1.21 -9.34
C ASN A 151 18.52 0.66 -9.04
N ASN A 152 18.61 -0.47 -8.33
CA ASN A 152 19.91 -1.09 -8.04
C ASN A 152 20.61 -1.54 -9.32
N GLU A 153 19.89 -2.14 -10.27
CA GLU A 153 20.44 -2.53 -11.58
C GLU A 153 20.97 -1.33 -12.36
N ILE A 154 20.22 -0.23 -12.40
CA ILE A 154 20.64 1.02 -13.06
C ILE A 154 21.91 1.57 -12.41
N LEU A 155 21.97 1.62 -11.08
CA LEU A 155 23.15 2.09 -10.35
C LEU A 155 24.40 1.23 -10.65
N ILE A 156 24.25 -0.09 -10.73
CA ILE A 156 25.34 -1.00 -11.11
C ILE A 156 25.77 -0.75 -12.57
N LEU A 157 24.81 -0.55 -13.48
CA LEU A 157 25.10 -0.24 -14.88
C LEU A 157 25.78 1.12 -15.06
N GLN A 158 25.48 2.11 -14.21
CA GLN A 158 26.16 3.40 -14.15
C GLN A 158 27.61 3.27 -13.68
N GLU A 159 27.86 2.46 -12.65
CA GLU A 159 29.24 2.17 -12.21
C GLU A 159 30.03 1.43 -13.30
N LYS A 160 29.37 0.49 -13.99
CA LYS A 160 29.94 -0.18 -15.16
C LYS A 160 30.22 0.81 -16.30
N GLU A 161 29.36 1.79 -16.52
CA GLU A 161 29.57 2.84 -17.52
C GLU A 161 30.79 3.70 -17.18
N ASN A 162 30.95 4.09 -15.91
CA ASN A 162 32.14 4.83 -15.45
C ASN A 162 33.43 4.05 -15.74
N ARG A 163 33.43 2.75 -15.48
CA ARG A 163 34.57 1.88 -15.81
C ARG A 163 34.81 1.76 -17.32
N LEU A 164 33.76 1.59 -18.12
CA LEU A 164 33.88 1.47 -19.58
C LEU A 164 34.36 2.78 -20.21
N LYS A 165 33.90 3.93 -19.72
CA LYS A 165 34.37 5.26 -20.14
C LYS A 165 35.88 5.38 -19.99
N ILE A 166 36.43 4.97 -18.84
CA ILE A 166 37.89 4.99 -18.59
C ILE A 166 38.62 4.04 -19.56
N ARG A 167 38.16 2.78 -19.65
CA ARG A 167 38.83 1.77 -20.48
C ARG A 167 38.79 2.07 -21.98
N VAL A 168 37.72 2.67 -22.50
CA VAL A 168 37.64 3.10 -23.91
C VAL A 168 38.60 4.25 -24.18
N ASN A 169 38.70 5.22 -23.27
CA ASN A 169 39.66 6.32 -23.41
C ASN A 169 41.12 5.85 -23.35
N GLU A 170 41.40 4.80 -22.58
CA GLU A 170 42.72 4.15 -22.53
C GLU A 170 42.96 3.16 -23.69
N ALA A 171 42.02 3.04 -24.64
CA ALA A 171 42.04 2.08 -25.75
C ALA A 171 42.14 0.60 -25.33
N VAL A 172 41.69 0.27 -24.12
CA VAL A 172 41.67 -1.08 -23.54
C VAL A 172 40.33 -1.81 -23.79
N ALA A 173 39.27 -1.09 -24.15
CA ALA A 173 37.95 -1.64 -24.45
C ALA A 173 37.37 -1.04 -25.74
N ASN A 174 36.48 -1.79 -26.40
CA ASN A 174 35.83 -1.32 -27.63
C ASN A 174 34.68 -0.35 -27.30
N PHE A 175 34.50 0.66 -28.14
CA PHE A 175 33.41 1.62 -28.03
C PHE A 175 32.03 0.95 -28.13
N ASP A 176 31.90 -0.12 -28.92
CA ASP A 176 30.66 -0.89 -29.05
C ASP A 176 30.19 -1.49 -27.72
N GLU A 177 31.13 -1.91 -26.85
CA GLU A 177 30.79 -2.44 -25.52
C GLU A 177 30.17 -1.36 -24.63
N ARG A 178 30.66 -0.11 -24.76
CA ARG A 178 30.14 1.05 -24.06
C ARG A 178 28.77 1.46 -24.59
N LEU A 179 28.60 1.52 -25.92
CA LEU A 179 27.29 1.78 -26.54
C LEU A 179 26.22 0.80 -26.08
N LYS A 180 26.53 -0.50 -26.07
CA LYS A 180 25.59 -1.53 -25.60
C LYS A 180 25.20 -1.36 -24.13
N ASN A 181 26.14 -0.91 -23.29
CA ASN A 181 25.86 -0.61 -21.89
C ASN A 181 24.93 0.60 -21.74
N LEU A 182 25.14 1.66 -22.53
CA LEU A 182 24.28 2.85 -22.58
C LEU A 182 22.86 2.53 -23.08
N GLU A 183 22.72 1.68 -24.11
CA GLU A 183 21.40 1.20 -24.57
C GLU A 183 20.68 0.40 -23.47
N THR A 184 21.42 -0.45 -22.75
CA THR A 184 20.88 -1.21 -21.62
C THR A 184 20.45 -0.28 -20.48
N LEU A 185 21.24 0.76 -20.17
CA LEU A 185 20.87 1.80 -19.21
C LEU A 185 19.57 2.49 -19.63
N HIS A 186 19.49 2.98 -20.85
CA HIS A 186 18.32 3.69 -21.36
C HIS A 186 17.04 2.83 -21.34
N THR A 187 17.15 1.56 -21.70
CA THR A 187 16.00 0.64 -21.66
C THR A 187 15.56 0.31 -20.23
N LYS A 188 16.50 0.23 -19.28
CA LYS A 188 16.19 0.00 -17.86
C LYS A 188 15.61 1.25 -17.18
N THR A 189 16.10 2.44 -17.51
CA THR A 189 15.51 3.70 -17.03
C THR A 189 14.10 3.88 -17.55
N ALA A 190 13.84 3.61 -18.84
CA ALA A 190 12.48 3.67 -19.38
C ALA A 190 11.51 2.69 -18.68
N LYS A 191 12.00 1.49 -18.31
CA LYS A 191 11.21 0.52 -17.52
C LYS A 191 10.96 1.01 -16.09
N LEU A 192 11.93 1.68 -15.48
CA LEU A 192 11.77 2.30 -14.15
C LEU A 192 10.69 3.37 -14.19
N ASP A 193 10.75 4.29 -15.16
CA ASP A 193 9.77 5.37 -15.31
C ASP A 193 8.34 4.82 -15.45
N LEU A 194 8.16 3.78 -16.27
CA LEU A 194 6.87 3.10 -16.41
C LEU A 194 6.41 2.43 -15.11
N ALA A 195 7.32 1.76 -14.39
CA ALA A 195 6.98 1.11 -13.12
C ALA A 195 6.59 2.14 -12.03
N GLU A 196 7.20 3.32 -12.02
CA GLU A 196 6.84 4.41 -11.10
C GLU A 196 5.45 4.97 -11.38
N LEU A 197 5.09 5.10 -12.66
CA LEU A 197 3.73 5.46 -13.07
C LEU A 197 2.71 4.41 -12.63
N GLU A 198 2.98 3.13 -12.89
CA GLU A 198 2.12 2.01 -12.46
C GLU A 198 1.98 1.94 -10.93
N LEU A 199 3.05 2.20 -10.18
CA LEU A 199 2.99 2.25 -8.71
C LEU A 199 2.10 3.40 -8.24
N SER A 200 2.19 4.55 -8.90
CA SER A 200 1.35 5.72 -8.60
C SER A 200 -0.13 5.40 -8.86
N GLU A 201 -0.45 4.75 -9.97
CA GLU A 201 -1.80 4.27 -10.27
C GLU A 201 -2.31 3.28 -9.21
N LEU A 202 -1.50 2.30 -8.82
CA LEU A 202 -1.84 1.34 -7.76
C LEU A 202 -2.06 2.03 -6.40
N LYS A 203 -1.30 3.08 -6.11
CA LYS A 203 -1.50 3.89 -4.91
C LYS A 203 -2.87 4.58 -4.92
N PHE A 204 -3.27 5.18 -6.05
CA PHE A 204 -4.59 5.81 -6.18
C PHE A 204 -5.71 4.78 -6.03
N ASN A 205 -5.60 3.63 -6.71
CA ASN A 205 -6.55 2.53 -6.58
C ASN A 205 -6.71 2.05 -5.12
N LEU A 206 -5.61 2.00 -4.36
CA LEU A 206 -5.64 1.66 -2.93
C LEU A 206 -6.34 2.72 -2.07
N LEU A 207 -6.16 4.00 -2.40
CA LEU A 207 -6.82 5.11 -1.70
C LEU A 207 -8.33 5.11 -1.93
N ASP A 208 -8.79 4.71 -3.11
CA ASP A 208 -10.23 4.63 -3.44
C ASP A 208 -10.98 3.56 -2.63
N PHE A 209 -10.28 2.53 -2.15
CA PHE A 209 -10.90 1.56 -1.25
C PHE A 209 -11.23 2.13 0.13
N VAL A 210 -10.65 3.27 0.54
CA VAL A 210 -10.72 3.81 1.89
C VAL A 210 -11.53 5.11 1.92
N LYS A 211 -12.25 5.34 3.02
CA LYS A 211 -12.97 6.61 3.25
C LYS A 211 -12.00 7.80 3.25
N ASP A 212 -12.46 8.95 2.78
CA ASP A 212 -11.64 10.16 2.65
C ASP A 212 -10.92 10.55 3.95
N ASP A 213 -11.59 10.42 5.10
CA ASP A 213 -11.03 10.74 6.42
C ASP A 213 -9.77 9.92 6.78
N PHE A 214 -9.63 8.72 6.21
CA PHE A 214 -8.53 7.79 6.49
C PHE A 214 -7.48 7.71 5.39
N LYS A 215 -7.70 8.37 4.25
CA LYS A 215 -6.71 8.47 3.15
C LYS A 215 -5.35 8.98 3.63
N PRO A 216 -5.25 10.05 4.45
CA PRO A 216 -3.95 10.55 4.94
C PRO A 216 -3.16 9.52 5.76
N ASN A 217 -3.86 8.67 6.53
CA ASN A 217 -3.21 7.62 7.32
C ASN A 217 -2.71 6.48 6.42
N LEU A 218 -3.50 6.11 5.40
CA LEU A 218 -3.06 5.11 4.42
C LEU A 218 -1.84 5.63 3.63
N GLU A 219 -1.84 6.89 3.21
CA GLU A 219 -0.70 7.49 2.51
C GLU A 219 0.59 7.46 3.33
N ARG A 220 0.51 7.68 4.64
CA ARG A 220 1.69 7.58 5.53
C ARG A 220 2.27 6.16 5.58
N LEU A 221 1.42 5.13 5.53
CA LEU A 221 1.85 3.74 5.55
C LEU A 221 2.35 3.23 4.20
N LEU A 222 1.94 3.87 3.10
CA LEU A 222 2.34 3.49 1.74
C LEU A 222 3.70 4.10 1.32
N LYS A 223 4.21 5.12 2.04
CA LYS A 223 5.56 5.67 1.86
C LYS A 223 6.64 4.62 2.08
#